data_AF-A0A7Z9GC79-F1
#
_entry.id   AF-A0A7Z9GC79-F1
#
_cell.length_a   1.000
_cell.length_b   1.000
_cell.length_c   1.000
_cell.angle_alpha   90.00
_cell.angle_beta   90.00
_cell.angle_gamma   90.00
#
_symmetry.space_group_name_H-M   'P 1'
#
loop_
_entity.id
_entity.type
_entity.pdbx_description
1 polymer ?
#
loop_
_entity_poly.entity_id
_entity_poly.type
_entity_poly.pdbx_seq_one_letter_code
_entity_poly.pdbx_strand_id
1 'polypeptide(L)'
;MAVWKIISVFFLVSVFWGLFHQHSSTWISQARDMNRGVDLSQITWLISGAILGLVVGYAFVLTLQRKGTKALFLSAWGLVGGLLFGWVAHRFGPYNLEASQVPAVNPFMVMILIPYTTFGLYPLMAKMGYEPTPLRRMSIGMVMAGLAFAGIAVVQGWMDVGGAGSVHVGWQLPPYFIITLAEVMVSITGLEFAYTQAPKRMKSVIMGFWLLLVTIGDLLVVFVTRMKFAPEKGFWIYAVLMVVAGLLFTVRAKFYRYKSYTQ
;
A
#
# COMPACT_ATOMS: atom_id res chain seq x y z
N MET A 1 0.04 28.39 21.59
CA MET A 1 1.22 28.58 20.70
C MET A 1 1.85 27.27 20.18
N ALA A 2 1.93 26.19 20.97
CA ALA A 2 2.56 24.94 20.50
C ALA A 2 1.79 24.24 19.35
N VAL A 3 0.46 24.19 19.45
CA VAL A 3 -0.42 23.56 18.46
C VAL A 3 -0.30 24.19 17.06
N TRP A 4 -0.22 25.52 16.97
CA TRP A 4 -0.03 26.22 15.69
C TRP A 4 1.26 25.82 14.95
N LYS A 5 2.34 25.52 15.67
CA LYS A 5 3.60 25.08 15.06
C LYS A 5 3.46 23.68 14.46
N ILE A 6 2.77 22.79 15.16
CA ILE A 6 2.47 21.42 14.72
C ILE A 6 1.59 21.46 13.46
N ILE A 7 0.51 22.24 13.48
CA ILE A 7 -0.40 22.42 12.34
C ILE A 7 0.36 22.94 11.12
N SER A 8 1.27 23.92 11.30
CA SER A 8 2.03 24.46 10.16
C SER A 8 2.95 23.45 9.48
N VAL A 9 3.39 22.41 10.19
CA VAL A 9 4.19 21.32 9.61
C VAL A 9 3.27 20.32 8.92
N PHE A 10 2.15 19.96 9.55
CA PHE A 10 1.19 19.03 8.98
C PHE A 10 0.38 19.59 7.81
N PHE A 11 0.35 20.91 7.61
CA PHE A 11 -0.35 21.51 6.49
C PHE A 11 0.08 20.90 5.15
N LEU A 12 1.37 20.61 4.95
CA LEU A 12 1.87 20.01 3.71
C LEU A 12 1.54 18.51 3.61
N VAL A 13 1.23 17.86 4.73
CA VAL A 13 0.74 16.47 4.77
C VAL A 13 -0.71 16.38 4.27
N SER A 14 -1.46 17.49 4.23
CA SER A 14 -2.78 17.52 3.57
C SER A 14 -2.69 17.10 2.10
N VAL A 15 -1.67 17.59 1.38
CA VAL A 15 -1.44 17.25 -0.02
C VAL A 15 -1.20 15.75 -0.19
N PHE A 16 -0.45 15.15 0.75
CA PHE A 16 -0.24 13.71 0.77
C PHE A 16 -1.55 12.95 0.86
N TRP A 17 -2.43 13.31 1.82
CA TRP A 17 -3.70 12.63 2.00
C TRP A 17 -4.66 12.81 0.83
N GLY A 18 -4.78 14.03 0.31
CA GLY A 18 -5.64 14.28 -0.86
C GLY A 18 -5.23 13.43 -2.05
N LEU A 19 -3.94 13.42 -2.38
CA LEU A 19 -3.42 12.62 -3.49
C LEU A 19 -3.46 11.12 -3.18
N PHE A 20 -3.19 10.72 -1.94
CA PHE A 20 -3.35 9.33 -1.53
C PHE A 20 -4.79 8.88 -1.71
N HIS A 21 -5.82 9.61 -1.28
CA HIS A 21 -7.19 9.22 -1.58
C HIS A 21 -7.51 9.20 -3.08
N GLN A 22 -6.91 10.10 -3.85
CA GLN A 22 -7.05 10.12 -5.31
C GLN A 22 -6.45 8.90 -6.01
N HIS A 23 -5.41 8.26 -5.45
CA HIS A 23 -4.83 7.05 -6.05
C HIS A 23 -5.90 5.95 -6.18
N SER A 24 -6.71 5.77 -5.13
CA SER A 24 -7.77 4.76 -5.11
C SER A 24 -8.76 4.93 -6.25
N SER A 25 -9.20 6.16 -6.56
CA SER A 25 -10.18 6.39 -7.63
C SER A 25 -9.55 6.35 -9.03
N THR A 26 -8.40 7.01 -9.20
CA THR A 26 -7.76 7.17 -10.52
C THR A 26 -7.10 5.89 -11.01
N TRP A 27 -6.50 5.09 -10.12
CA TRP A 27 -5.82 3.87 -10.50
C TRP A 27 -6.80 2.73 -10.81
N ILE A 28 -7.96 2.69 -10.13
CA ILE A 28 -9.09 1.84 -10.54
C ILE A 28 -9.56 2.24 -11.94
N SER A 29 -9.67 3.54 -12.21
CA SER A 29 -10.09 4.00 -13.54
C SER A 29 -9.10 3.58 -14.62
N GLN A 30 -7.80 3.73 -14.38
CA GLN A 30 -6.77 3.24 -15.28
C GLN A 30 -6.83 1.71 -15.45
N ALA A 31 -7.02 0.96 -14.35
CA ALA A 31 -7.11 -0.49 -14.39
C ALA A 31 -8.27 -1.00 -15.26
N ARG A 32 -9.36 -0.23 -15.40
CA ARG A 32 -10.47 -0.59 -16.30
C ARG A 32 -10.03 -0.71 -17.75
N ASP A 33 -9.10 0.14 -18.17
CA ASP A 33 -8.58 0.21 -19.53
C ASP A 33 -7.36 -0.71 -19.75
N MET A 34 -6.89 -1.40 -18.70
CA MET A 34 -5.80 -2.37 -18.75
C MET A 34 -6.30 -3.79 -19.05
N ASN A 35 -5.39 -4.67 -19.47
CA ASN A 35 -5.66 -6.10 -19.54
C ASN A 35 -5.75 -6.67 -18.12
N ARG A 36 -6.96 -7.10 -17.76
CA ARG A 36 -7.30 -7.66 -16.45
C ARG A 36 -7.46 -9.18 -16.46
N GLY A 37 -7.19 -9.82 -17.60
CA GLY A 37 -7.19 -11.28 -17.70
C GLY A 37 -6.02 -11.86 -16.93
N VAL A 38 -6.29 -12.42 -15.75
CA VAL A 38 -5.30 -13.17 -14.99
C VAL A 38 -5.64 -14.64 -15.12
N ASP A 39 -4.78 -15.37 -15.83
CA ASP A 39 -4.86 -16.81 -15.86
C ASP A 39 -4.21 -17.38 -14.59
N LEU A 40 -5.03 -17.54 -13.56
CA LEU A 40 -4.60 -18.13 -12.30
C LEU A 40 -4.54 -19.66 -12.37
N SER A 41 -4.96 -20.30 -13.47
CA SER A 41 -5.06 -21.75 -13.56
C SER A 41 -3.74 -22.47 -13.30
N GLN A 42 -2.62 -21.90 -13.76
CA GLN A 42 -1.29 -22.46 -13.50
C GLN A 42 -0.87 -22.31 -12.03
N ILE A 43 -1.15 -21.16 -11.41
CA ILE A 43 -0.80 -20.90 -10.01
C ILE A 43 -1.68 -21.72 -9.07
N THR A 44 -2.99 -21.79 -9.32
CA THR A 44 -3.91 -22.60 -8.53
C THR A 44 -3.54 -24.07 -8.65
N TRP A 45 -3.22 -24.57 -9.85
CA TRP A 45 -2.77 -25.95 -10.04
C TRP A 45 -1.46 -26.25 -9.30
N LEU A 46 -0.47 -25.35 -9.34
CA LEU A 46 0.80 -25.52 -8.61
C LEU A 46 0.59 -25.54 -7.09
N ILE A 47 -0.20 -24.60 -6.55
CA ILE A 47 -0.50 -24.53 -5.11
C ILE A 47 -1.30 -25.76 -4.67
N SER A 48 -2.31 -26.18 -5.45
CA SER A 48 -3.09 -27.38 -5.18
C SER A 48 -2.26 -28.64 -5.25
N GLY A 49 -1.37 -28.76 -6.24
CA GLY A 49 -0.42 -29.87 -6.34
C GLY A 49 0.54 -29.92 -5.15
N ALA A 50 1.07 -28.77 -4.72
CA ALA A 50 1.96 -28.68 -3.57
C ALA A 50 1.25 -29.05 -2.24
N ILE A 51 0.03 -28.53 -2.02
CA ILE A 51 -0.77 -28.84 -0.83
C ILE A 51 -1.19 -30.30 -0.83
N LEU A 52 -1.68 -30.84 -1.96
CA LEU A 52 -2.00 -32.26 -2.10
C LEU A 52 -0.75 -33.11 -1.81
N GLY A 53 0.39 -32.75 -2.39
CA GLY A 53 1.66 -33.45 -2.15
C GLY A 53 2.07 -33.46 -0.69
N LEU A 54 1.94 -32.34 0.03
CA LEU A 54 2.22 -32.24 1.47
C LEU A 54 1.23 -33.08 2.30
N VAL A 55 -0.06 -33.02 1.99
CA VAL A 55 -1.11 -33.77 2.71
C VAL A 55 -0.95 -35.27 2.49
N VAL A 56 -0.67 -35.70 1.26
CA VAL A 56 -0.43 -37.11 0.91
C VAL A 56 0.88 -37.61 1.52
N GLY A 57 1.94 -36.81 1.44
CA GLY A 57 3.22 -37.11 2.09
C GLY A 57 3.09 -37.25 3.60
N TYR A 58 2.36 -36.34 4.25
CA TYR A 58 2.10 -36.40 5.69
C TYR A 58 1.22 -37.60 6.06
N ALA A 59 0.17 -37.86 5.29
CA ALA A 59 -0.70 -39.03 5.43
C ALA A 59 0.09 -40.35 5.32
N PHE A 60 1.02 -40.43 4.37
CA PHE A 60 1.91 -41.58 4.16
C PHE A 60 2.86 -41.82 5.35
N VAL A 61 3.48 -40.76 5.86
CA VAL A 61 4.33 -40.84 7.06
C VAL A 61 3.54 -41.31 8.28
N LEU A 62 2.30 -40.81 8.46
CA LEU A 62 1.43 -41.24 9.55
C LEU A 62 1.01 -42.71 9.43
N THR A 63 0.83 -43.24 8.21
CA THR A 63 0.52 -44.66 8.00
C THR A 63 1.72 -45.56 8.27
N LEU A 64 2.95 -45.09 8.03
CA LEU A 64 4.17 -45.81 8.40
C LEU A 64 4.41 -45.81 9.92
N GLN A 65 4.05 -44.73 10.63
CA GLN A 65 4.30 -44.60 12.07
C GLN A 65 3.21 -45.18 12.98
N ARG A 66 1.95 -45.30 12.52
CA ARG A 66 0.83 -45.82 13.32
C ARG A 66 0.09 -46.94 12.60
N LYS A 67 0.23 -48.18 13.08
CA LYS A 67 -0.67 -49.31 12.72
C LYS A 67 -2.04 -49.10 13.38
N GLY A 68 -2.95 -48.37 12.72
CA GLY A 68 -4.32 -48.20 13.23
C GLY A 68 -5.30 -47.61 12.21
N THR A 69 -6.56 -48.04 12.27
CA THR A 69 -7.68 -47.60 11.41
C THR A 69 -7.91 -46.08 11.42
N LYS A 70 -7.53 -45.38 12.51
CA LYS A 70 -7.59 -43.92 12.59
C LYS A 70 -6.58 -43.22 11.67
N ALA A 71 -5.42 -43.81 11.43
CA ALA A 71 -4.42 -43.27 10.49
C ALA A 71 -4.88 -43.46 9.03
N LEU A 72 -5.56 -44.57 8.73
CA LEU A 72 -6.19 -44.80 7.44
C LEU A 72 -7.36 -43.83 7.18
N PHE A 73 -8.16 -43.55 8.20
CA PHE A 73 -9.26 -42.58 8.09
C PHE A 73 -8.75 -41.14 7.88
N LEU A 74 -7.72 -40.71 8.63
CA LEU A 74 -7.11 -39.39 8.49
C LEU A 74 -6.42 -39.20 7.12
N SER A 75 -5.76 -40.24 6.61
CA SER A 75 -5.13 -40.22 5.28
C SER A 75 -6.17 -40.20 4.14
N ALA A 76 -7.25 -40.96 4.25
CA ALA A 76 -8.36 -40.93 3.31
C ALA A 76 -9.06 -39.56 3.26
N TRP A 77 -9.30 -38.93 4.42
CA TRP A 77 -9.86 -37.57 4.49
C TRP A 77 -8.90 -36.52 3.93
N GLY A 78 -7.59 -36.66 4.14
CA GLY A 78 -6.58 -35.79 3.53
C GLY A 78 -6.54 -35.89 2.00
N LEU A 79 -6.63 -37.11 1.46
CA LEU A 79 -6.72 -37.36 0.02
C LEU A 79 -8.00 -36.79 -0.58
N VAL A 80 -9.16 -37.02 0.06
CA VAL A 80 -10.44 -36.44 -0.38
C VAL A 80 -10.41 -34.91 -0.32
N GLY A 81 -9.84 -34.32 0.74
CA GLY A 81 -9.68 -32.88 0.87
C GLY A 81 -8.79 -32.29 -0.22
N GLY A 82 -7.67 -32.94 -0.55
CA GLY A 82 -6.79 -32.49 -1.62
C GLY A 82 -7.36 -32.69 -3.03
N LEU A 83 -8.12 -33.76 -3.28
CA LEU A 83 -8.83 -33.98 -4.55
C LEU A 83 -9.97 -32.97 -4.73
N LEU A 84 -10.74 -32.69 -3.66
CA LEU A 84 -11.74 -31.62 -3.65
C LEU A 84 -11.09 -30.26 -3.87
N PHE A 85 -9.94 -30.00 -3.26
CA PHE A 85 -9.18 -28.76 -3.47
C PHE A 85 -8.67 -28.65 -4.92
N GLY A 86 -8.16 -29.75 -5.51
CA GLY A 86 -7.77 -29.79 -6.92
C GLY A 86 -8.95 -29.59 -7.88
N TRP A 87 -10.13 -30.15 -7.55
CA TRP A 87 -11.37 -29.93 -8.31
C TRP A 87 -11.85 -28.48 -8.23
N VAL A 88 -11.81 -27.89 -7.03
CA VAL A 88 -12.10 -26.45 -6.82
C VAL A 88 -11.07 -25.59 -7.57
N ALA A 89 -9.79 -25.95 -7.53
CA ALA A 89 -8.71 -25.23 -8.21
C ALA A 89 -8.85 -25.24 -9.74
N HIS A 90 -9.27 -26.36 -10.32
CA HIS A 90 -9.57 -26.49 -11.75
C HIS A 90 -10.83 -25.70 -12.17
N ARG A 91 -11.68 -25.30 -11.21
CA ARG A 91 -12.84 -24.44 -11.48
C ARG A 91 -12.46 -22.96 -11.66
N PHE A 92 -11.31 -22.54 -11.15
CA PHE A 92 -10.72 -21.23 -11.41
C PHE A 92 -10.05 -21.24 -12.79
N GLY A 93 -10.85 -21.04 -13.84
CA GLY A 93 -10.36 -20.73 -15.18
C GLY A 93 -9.80 -19.29 -15.26
N PRO A 94 -9.47 -18.80 -16.47
CA PRO A 94 -9.04 -17.41 -16.66
C PRO A 94 -10.05 -16.45 -16.04
N TYR A 95 -9.62 -15.72 -15.01
CA TYR A 95 -10.46 -14.78 -14.28
C TYR A 95 -10.14 -13.38 -14.75
N ASN A 96 -11.16 -12.67 -15.22
CA ASN A 96 -11.04 -11.24 -15.45
C ASN A 96 -11.19 -10.54 -14.11
N LEU A 97 -10.07 -10.01 -13.59
CA LEU A 97 -10.10 -9.20 -12.37
C LEU A 97 -11.04 -8.00 -12.58
N GLU A 98 -11.86 -7.73 -11.59
CA GLU A 98 -12.62 -6.49 -11.56
C GLU A 98 -11.67 -5.35 -11.20
N ALA A 99 -11.76 -4.20 -11.86
CA ALA A 99 -10.87 -3.07 -11.57
C ALA A 99 -10.98 -2.60 -10.09
N SER A 100 -12.16 -2.78 -9.49
CA SER A 100 -12.44 -2.50 -8.07
C SER A 100 -11.71 -3.45 -7.10
N GLN A 101 -11.20 -4.59 -7.56
CA GLN A 101 -10.45 -5.54 -6.73
C GLN A 101 -8.97 -5.17 -6.63
N VAL A 102 -8.44 -4.34 -7.53
CA VAL A 102 -7.01 -3.94 -7.52
C VAL A 102 -6.60 -3.28 -6.19
N PRO A 103 -7.36 -2.32 -5.62
CA PRO A 103 -7.03 -1.72 -4.33
C PRO A 103 -7.10 -2.69 -3.14
N ALA A 104 -7.74 -3.86 -3.28
CA ALA A 104 -7.83 -4.84 -2.20
C ALA A 104 -6.45 -5.37 -1.78
N VAL A 105 -5.42 -5.18 -2.62
CA VAL A 105 -4.03 -5.54 -2.29
C VAL A 105 -3.42 -4.62 -1.21
N ASN A 106 -3.91 -3.38 -1.05
CA ASN A 106 -3.31 -2.40 -0.14
C ASN A 106 -3.32 -2.88 1.33
N PRO A 107 -4.45 -3.31 1.94
CA PRO A 107 -4.45 -3.80 3.33
C PRO A 107 -3.46 -4.95 3.58
N PHE A 108 -3.30 -5.87 2.63
CA PHE A 108 -2.31 -6.95 2.71
C PHE A 108 -0.88 -6.42 2.67
N MET A 109 -0.62 -5.44 1.78
CA MET A 109 0.67 -4.77 1.71
C MET A 109 0.98 -4.03 3.02
N VAL A 110 0.04 -3.27 3.59
CA VAL A 110 0.21 -2.57 4.87
C VAL A 110 0.58 -3.56 5.98
N MET A 111 -0.12 -4.69 6.07
CA MET A 111 0.15 -5.71 7.09
C MET A 111 1.59 -6.27 7.01
N ILE A 112 2.15 -6.39 5.81
CA ILE A 112 3.54 -6.84 5.59
C ILE A 112 4.54 -5.69 5.76
N LEU A 113 4.18 -4.49 5.32
CA LEU A 113 5.06 -3.32 5.28
C LEU A 113 5.26 -2.66 6.65
N ILE A 114 4.29 -2.74 7.56
CA ILE A 114 4.44 -2.25 8.94
C ILE A 114 5.60 -2.94 9.68
N PRO A 115 5.65 -4.28 9.80
CA PRO A 115 6.77 -4.95 10.46
C PRO A 115 8.06 -4.77 9.66
N TYR A 116 8.00 -4.78 8.33
CA TYR A 116 9.17 -4.54 7.48
C TYR A 116 9.80 -3.16 7.72
N THR A 117 9.00 -2.09 7.79
CA THR A 117 9.52 -0.74 8.02
C THR A 117 10.10 -0.60 9.43
N THR A 118 9.43 -1.18 10.43
CA THR A 118 9.83 -1.09 11.84
C THR A 118 11.08 -1.88 12.16
N PHE A 119 11.17 -3.13 11.70
CA PHE A 119 12.28 -4.05 12.03
C PHE A 119 13.36 -4.15 10.95
N GLY A 120 13.03 -3.80 9.70
CA GLY A 120 13.96 -3.86 8.57
C GLY A 120 14.46 -2.48 8.16
N LEU A 121 13.57 -1.64 7.62
CA LEU A 121 13.95 -0.39 6.97
C LEU A 121 14.58 0.63 7.92
N TYR A 122 13.95 0.92 9.07
CA TYR A 122 14.48 1.93 10.00
C TYR A 122 15.80 1.52 10.66
N PRO A 123 15.99 0.26 11.10
CA PRO A 123 17.29 -0.20 11.57
C PRO A 123 18.37 -0.16 10.49
N LEU A 124 18.03 -0.48 9.23
CA LEU A 124 18.96 -0.39 8.11
C LEU A 124 19.40 1.06 7.87
N MET A 125 18.47 2.02 7.88
CA MET A 125 18.79 3.44 7.78
C MET A 125 19.72 3.89 8.91
N ALA A 126 19.45 3.44 10.14
CA ALA A 126 20.29 3.75 11.29
C ALA A 126 21.70 3.17 11.15
N LYS A 127 21.85 1.94 10.64
CA LYS A 127 23.16 1.32 10.34
C LYS A 127 23.94 2.07 9.27
N MET A 128 23.25 2.71 8.33
CA MET A 128 23.86 3.57 7.30
C MET A 128 24.21 4.97 7.81
N GLY A 129 24.08 5.25 9.12
CA GLY A 129 24.38 6.55 9.73
C GLY A 129 23.26 7.59 9.56
N TYR A 130 22.13 7.21 8.97
CA TYR A 130 20.97 8.09 8.82
C TYR A 130 19.96 7.85 9.94
N GLU A 131 20.02 8.67 10.99
CA GLU A 131 19.02 8.61 12.06
C GLU A 131 17.62 8.93 11.51
N PRO A 132 16.69 7.96 11.51
CA PRO A 132 15.37 8.12 10.93
C PRO A 132 14.47 8.84 11.94
N THR A 133 14.64 10.16 12.09
CA THR A 133 13.71 10.98 12.89
C THR A 133 12.30 10.94 12.28
N PRO A 134 11.21 11.12 13.07
CA PRO A 134 9.83 11.05 12.55
C PRO A 134 9.59 11.95 11.34
N LEU A 135 10.05 13.20 11.40
CA LEU A 135 9.90 14.15 10.29
C LEU A 135 10.68 13.75 9.03
N ARG A 136 11.87 13.13 9.18
CA ARG A 136 12.62 12.59 8.03
C ARG A 136 11.92 11.40 7.40
N ARG A 137 11.34 10.49 8.20
CA ARG A 137 10.54 9.35 7.70
C ARG A 137 9.35 9.85 6.88
N MET A 138 8.61 10.81 7.42
CA MET A 138 7.49 11.43 6.69
C MET A 138 7.95 12.09 5.37
N SER A 139 9.08 12.80 5.40
CA SER A 139 9.62 13.46 4.19
C SER A 139 9.95 12.45 3.09
N ILE A 140 10.63 11.35 3.44
CA ILE A 140 10.97 10.28 2.50
C ILE A 140 9.69 9.65 1.93
N GLY A 141 8.71 9.36 2.80
CA GLY A 141 7.42 8.82 2.35
C GLY A 141 6.69 9.74 1.36
N MET A 142 6.64 11.04 1.62
CA MET A 142 6.03 12.00 0.68
C MET A 142 6.74 12.03 -0.68
N VAL A 143 8.07 11.99 -0.72
CA VAL A 143 8.81 11.93 -2.00
C VAL A 143 8.57 10.59 -2.70
N MET A 144 8.55 9.47 -1.97
CA MET A 144 8.24 8.15 -2.52
C MET A 144 6.83 8.09 -3.11
N ALA A 145 5.84 8.72 -2.49
CA ALA A 145 4.49 8.82 -3.04
C ALA A 145 4.48 9.55 -4.40
N GLY A 146 5.30 10.60 -4.55
CA GLY A 146 5.48 11.28 -5.83
C GLY A 146 6.09 10.37 -6.90
N LEU A 147 7.06 9.53 -6.52
CA LEU A 147 7.62 8.51 -7.42
C LEU A 147 6.59 7.44 -7.80
N ALA A 148 5.67 7.07 -6.91
CA ALA A 148 4.58 6.14 -7.23
C ALA A 148 3.64 6.73 -8.30
N PHE A 149 3.29 8.02 -8.18
CA PHE A 149 2.52 8.73 -9.20
C PHE A 149 3.30 8.92 -10.51
N ALA A 150 4.62 9.11 -10.46
CA ALA A 150 5.42 9.10 -11.68
C ALA A 150 5.41 7.72 -12.35
N GLY A 151 5.51 6.64 -11.57
CA GLY A 151 5.43 5.27 -12.07
C GLY A 151 4.09 4.97 -12.75
N ILE A 152 2.97 5.38 -12.14
CA ILE A 152 1.64 5.18 -12.74
C ILE A 152 1.44 6.03 -14.01
N ALA A 153 2.05 7.22 -14.06
CA ALA A 153 2.03 8.09 -15.24
C ALA A 153 2.80 7.47 -16.41
N VAL A 154 3.92 6.79 -16.14
CA VAL A 154 4.67 6.04 -17.17
C VAL A 154 3.83 4.87 -17.69
N VAL A 155 3.16 4.13 -16.80
CA VAL A 155 2.23 3.05 -17.19
C VAL A 155 1.09 3.59 -18.05
N GLN A 156 0.54 4.76 -17.71
CA GLN A 156 -0.46 5.44 -18.55
C GLN A 156 0.10 5.75 -19.94
N GLY A 157 1.30 6.31 -20.03
CA GLY A 157 1.93 6.62 -21.31
C GLY A 157 2.17 5.38 -22.19
N TRP A 158 2.47 4.22 -21.60
CA TRP A 158 2.54 2.96 -22.34
C TRP A 158 1.18 2.52 -22.90
N MET A 159 0.10 2.74 -22.14
CA MET A 159 -1.26 2.46 -22.61
C MET A 159 -1.69 3.41 -23.73
N ASP A 160 -1.32 4.68 -23.65
CA ASP A 160 -1.68 5.68 -24.66
C ASP A 160 -1.02 5.39 -26.02
N VAL A 161 0.18 4.77 -26.03
CA VAL A 161 0.89 4.34 -27.25
C VAL A 161 0.41 2.97 -27.73
N GLY A 162 0.20 2.01 -26.82
CA GLY A 162 -0.15 0.62 -27.15
C GLY A 162 -1.65 0.36 -27.37
N GLY A 163 -2.51 1.32 -27.02
CA GLY A 163 -3.96 1.16 -27.02
C GLY A 163 -4.51 0.48 -25.76
N ALA A 164 -5.82 0.58 -25.55
CA ALA A 164 -6.51 -0.03 -24.41
C ALA A 164 -6.34 -1.56 -24.40
N GLY A 165 -6.06 -2.14 -23.23
CA GLY A 165 -5.83 -3.57 -23.07
C GLY A 165 -4.43 -4.06 -23.49
N SER A 166 -3.51 -3.18 -23.87
CA SER A 166 -2.13 -3.57 -24.22
C SER A 166 -1.27 -3.89 -22.99
N VAL A 167 -1.52 -3.21 -21.85
CA VAL A 167 -0.72 -3.36 -20.63
C VAL A 167 -1.48 -4.20 -19.60
N HIS A 168 -0.81 -5.20 -19.04
CA HIS A 168 -1.35 -6.05 -17.97
C HIS A 168 -1.44 -5.29 -16.63
N VAL A 169 -2.53 -5.47 -15.90
CA VAL A 169 -2.81 -4.82 -14.59
C VAL A 169 -1.69 -5.02 -13.56
N GLY A 170 -0.92 -6.10 -13.68
CA GLY A 170 0.24 -6.39 -12.82
C GLY A 170 1.31 -5.30 -12.81
N TRP A 171 1.39 -4.45 -13.85
CA TRP A 171 2.30 -3.29 -13.85
C TRP A 171 1.90 -2.18 -12.87
N GLN A 172 0.70 -2.22 -12.29
CA GLN A 172 0.30 -1.34 -11.19
C GLN A 172 0.85 -1.80 -9.84
N LEU A 173 1.32 -3.06 -9.71
CA LEU A 173 1.81 -3.60 -8.45
C LEU A 173 3.03 -2.83 -7.90
N PRO A 174 4.06 -2.47 -8.69
CA PRO A 174 5.19 -1.69 -8.17
C PRO A 174 4.80 -0.28 -7.69
N PRO A 175 4.02 0.53 -8.45
CA PRO A 175 3.47 1.78 -7.92
C PRO A 175 2.65 1.58 -6.63
N TYR A 176 1.83 0.52 -6.55
CA TYR A 176 1.04 0.20 -5.35
C TYR A 176 1.91 -0.12 -4.14
N PHE A 177 3.00 -0.85 -4.36
CA PHE A 177 3.97 -1.12 -3.31
C PHE A 177 4.62 0.17 -2.79
N ILE A 178 5.04 1.07 -3.69
CA ILE A 178 5.70 2.32 -3.33
C ILE A 178 4.74 3.27 -2.60
N ILE A 179 3.50 3.42 -3.07
CA ILE A 179 2.51 4.31 -2.43
C ILE A 179 2.09 3.77 -1.05
N THR A 180 1.95 2.45 -0.90
CA THR A 180 1.64 1.84 0.41
C THR A 180 2.83 1.96 1.37
N LEU A 181 4.06 1.82 0.89
CA LEU A 181 5.24 2.07 1.71
C LEU A 181 5.31 3.54 2.17
N ALA A 182 4.98 4.48 1.29
CA ALA A 182 4.85 5.88 1.63
C ALA A 182 3.76 6.14 2.68
N GLU A 183 2.60 5.49 2.56
CA GLU A 183 1.51 5.54 3.56
C GLU A 183 1.99 5.10 4.93
N VAL A 184 2.63 3.93 5.03
CA VAL A 184 3.14 3.40 6.29
C VAL A 184 4.16 4.38 6.92
N MET A 185 5.03 4.98 6.10
CA MET A 185 6.02 5.94 6.58
C MET A 185 5.42 7.28 7.02
N VAL A 186 4.35 7.77 6.39
CA VAL A 186 3.74 9.08 6.69
C VAL A 186 2.63 8.98 7.75
N SER A 187 1.74 8.01 7.62
CA SER A 187 0.52 7.88 8.43
C SER A 187 0.84 7.49 9.88
N ILE A 188 1.63 6.42 10.08
CA ILE A 188 1.95 5.91 11.41
C ILE A 188 2.81 6.93 12.17
N THR A 189 3.87 7.41 11.53
CA THR A 189 4.79 8.36 12.16
C THR A 189 4.17 9.74 12.35
N GLY A 190 3.28 10.16 11.45
CA GLY A 190 2.58 11.44 11.54
C GLY A 190 1.65 11.50 12.74
N LEU A 191 0.85 10.45 12.98
CA LEU A 191 -0.02 10.37 14.15
C LEU A 191 0.79 10.23 15.45
N GLU A 192 1.83 9.39 15.46
CA GLU A 192 2.74 9.25 16.61
C GLU A 192 3.41 10.60 16.96
N PHE A 193 3.90 11.32 15.95
CA PHE A 193 4.50 12.65 16.12
C PHE A 193 3.46 13.67 16.61
N ALA A 194 2.25 13.65 16.06
CA ALA A 194 1.16 14.52 16.50
C ALA A 194 0.85 14.34 17.99
N TYR A 195 0.76 13.09 18.45
CA TYR A 195 0.45 12.78 19.85
C TYR A 195 1.60 13.07 20.83
N THR A 196 2.84 12.86 20.41
CA THR A 196 4.03 13.11 21.26
C THR A 196 4.35 14.60 21.40
N GLN A 197 4.03 15.40 20.37
CA GLN A 197 4.19 16.85 20.41
C GLN A 197 2.94 17.56 20.99
N ALA A 198 1.84 16.84 21.21
CA ALA A 198 0.61 17.37 21.82
C ALA A 198 0.75 17.57 23.33
N PRO A 199 0.33 18.71 23.90
CA PRO A 199 0.02 18.79 25.32
C PRO A 199 -1.09 17.78 25.68
N LYS A 200 -0.99 17.10 26.83
CA LYS A 200 -1.93 16.03 27.26
C LYS A 200 -3.41 16.43 27.14
N ARG A 201 -3.75 17.70 27.42
CA ARG A 201 -5.12 18.24 27.40
C ARG A 201 -5.65 18.56 25.98
N MET A 202 -4.81 18.52 24.94
CA MET A 202 -5.15 18.96 23.58
C MET A 202 -5.04 17.86 22.51
N LYS A 203 -4.89 16.59 22.90
CA LYS A 203 -4.77 15.47 21.96
C LYS A 203 -5.96 15.38 20.99
N SER A 204 -7.18 15.53 21.49
CA SER A 204 -8.41 15.54 20.67
C SER A 204 -8.45 16.70 19.69
N VAL A 205 -8.00 17.89 20.11
CA VAL A 205 -7.94 19.09 19.25
C VAL A 205 -6.99 18.85 18.06
N ILE A 206 -5.83 18.25 18.31
CA ILE A 206 -4.86 17.94 17.25
C ILE A 206 -5.41 16.88 16.29
N MET A 207 -6.13 15.87 16.79
CA MET A 207 -6.80 14.90 15.93
C MET A 207 -7.90 15.54 15.07
N GLY A 208 -8.67 16.49 15.63
CA GLY A 208 -9.62 17.29 14.85
C GLY A 208 -8.95 18.07 13.73
N PHE A 209 -7.79 18.69 14.00
CA PHE A 209 -6.99 19.35 12.96
C PHE A 209 -6.40 18.39 11.95
N TRP A 210 -6.02 17.18 12.35
CA TRP A 210 -5.56 16.15 11.42
C TRP A 210 -6.65 15.81 10.39
N LEU A 211 -7.87 15.55 10.84
CA LEU A 211 -9.01 15.29 9.96
C LEU A 211 -9.34 16.50 9.07
N LEU A 212 -9.27 17.72 9.62
CA LEU A 212 -9.48 18.95 8.85
C LEU A 212 -8.43 19.09 7.74
N LEU A 213 -7.16 18.77 8.02
CA LEU A 213 -6.10 18.79 7.02
C LEU A 213 -6.31 17.73 5.93
N VAL A 214 -6.81 16.55 6.29
CA VAL A 214 -7.23 15.53 5.29
C VAL A 214 -8.29 16.13 4.36
N THR A 215 -9.33 16.76 4.90
CA THR A 215 -10.38 17.41 4.10
C THR A 215 -9.83 18.52 3.20
N ILE A 216 -8.90 19.34 3.68
CA ILE A 216 -8.23 20.36 2.85
C ILE A 216 -7.48 19.70 1.68
N GLY A 217 -6.82 18.58 1.92
CA GLY A 217 -6.15 17.79 0.90
C GLY A 217 -7.11 17.31 -0.18
N ASP A 218 -8.23 16.71 0.23
CA ASP A 218 -9.26 16.21 -0.69
C ASP A 218 -9.87 17.35 -1.52
N LEU A 219 -10.14 18.51 -0.90
CA LEU A 219 -10.64 19.70 -1.60
C LEU A 219 -9.66 20.22 -2.66
N LEU A 220 -8.36 20.20 -2.36
CA LEU A 220 -7.32 20.58 -3.31
C LEU A 220 -7.37 19.65 -4.54
N VAL A 221 -7.52 18.35 -4.33
CA VAL A 221 -7.61 17.38 -5.43
C VAL A 221 -8.87 17.57 -6.26
N VAL A 222 -10.01 17.82 -5.63
CA VAL A 222 -11.26 18.14 -6.35
C VAL A 222 -11.06 19.37 -7.24
N PHE A 223 -10.39 20.41 -6.74
CA PHE A 223 -10.08 21.61 -7.53
C PHE A 223 -9.20 21.29 -8.74
N VAL A 224 -8.12 20.52 -8.56
CA VAL A 224 -7.23 20.10 -9.66
C VAL A 224 -7.98 19.25 -10.70
N THR A 225 -8.86 18.36 -10.24
CA THR A 225 -9.61 17.44 -11.12
C THR A 225 -10.67 18.19 -11.94
N ARG A 226 -11.24 19.27 -11.39
CA ARG A 226 -12.22 20.12 -12.09
C ARG A 226 -11.67 20.83 -13.33
N MET A 227 -10.34 20.98 -13.41
CA MET A 227 -9.66 21.58 -14.56
C MET A 227 -9.63 20.66 -15.79
N LYS A 228 -10.14 19.41 -15.69
CA LYS A 228 -10.32 18.46 -16.80
C LYS A 228 -9.04 18.26 -17.65
N PHE A 229 -7.92 17.98 -16.99
CA PHE A 229 -6.69 17.60 -17.69
C PHE A 229 -6.85 16.23 -18.38
N ALA A 230 -6.10 16.02 -19.46
CA ALA A 230 -5.96 14.69 -20.06
C ALA A 230 -5.43 13.69 -19.02
N PRO A 231 -5.86 12.42 -19.04
CA PRO A 231 -5.48 11.42 -18.03
C PRO A 231 -3.97 11.31 -17.81
N GLU A 232 -3.19 11.26 -18.90
CA GLU A 232 -1.71 11.25 -18.89
C GLU A 232 -1.12 12.44 -18.11
N LYS A 233 -1.66 13.66 -18.34
CA LYS A 233 -1.18 14.90 -17.73
C LYS A 233 -1.66 15.01 -16.29
N GLY A 234 -2.81 14.44 -15.97
CA GLY A 234 -3.35 14.38 -14.61
C GLY A 234 -2.40 13.64 -13.67
N PHE A 235 -1.91 12.46 -14.06
CA PHE A 235 -0.96 11.70 -13.23
C PHE A 235 0.37 12.41 -13.03
N TRP A 236 0.91 13.07 -14.07
CA TRP A 236 2.12 13.88 -13.95
C TRP A 236 1.93 15.09 -13.04
N ILE A 237 0.79 15.77 -13.11
CA ILE A 237 0.47 16.89 -12.21
C ILE A 237 0.43 16.40 -10.76
N TYR A 238 -0.21 15.26 -10.49
CA TYR A 238 -0.24 14.67 -9.15
C TYR A 238 1.17 14.28 -8.66
N ALA A 239 2.00 13.72 -9.53
CA ALA A 239 3.40 13.39 -9.20
C ALA A 239 4.20 14.64 -8.82
N VAL A 240 4.16 15.68 -9.65
CA VAL A 240 4.88 16.94 -9.41
C VAL A 240 4.38 17.60 -8.13
N LEU A 241 3.06 17.67 -7.94
CA LEU A 241 2.46 18.26 -6.76
C LEU A 241 2.91 17.54 -5.47
N MET A 242 2.95 16.20 -5.50
CA MET A 242 3.41 15.40 -4.36
C MET A 242 4.90 15.63 -4.07
N VAL A 243 5.75 15.62 -5.10
CA VAL A 243 7.20 15.85 -4.93
C VAL A 243 7.46 17.25 -4.39
N VAL A 244 6.81 18.27 -4.94
CA VAL A 244 6.93 19.66 -4.48
C VAL A 244 6.47 19.77 -3.03
N ALA A 245 5.33 19.18 -2.65
CA ALA A 245 4.87 19.17 -1.28
C ALA A 245 5.85 18.45 -0.33
N GLY A 246 6.43 17.33 -0.76
CA GLY A 246 7.45 16.59 0.00
C GLY A 246 8.75 17.39 0.20
N LEU A 247 9.22 18.11 -0.83
CA LEU A 247 10.39 18.97 -0.73
C LEU A 247 10.13 20.17 0.18
N LEU A 248 8.98 20.83 0.04
CA LEU A 248 8.57 21.92 0.93
C LEU A 248 8.44 21.43 2.38
N PHE A 249 7.91 20.21 2.58
CA PHE A 249 7.80 19.61 3.90
C PHE A 249 9.18 19.33 4.49
N THR A 250 10.12 18.84 3.69
CA THR A 250 11.52 18.62 4.10
C THR A 250 12.18 19.93 4.55
N VAL A 251 11.99 21.01 3.79
CA VAL A 251 12.50 22.34 4.15
C VAL A 251 11.85 22.80 5.46
N ARG A 252 10.53 22.71 5.58
CA ARG A 252 9.81 23.13 6.79
C ARG A 252 10.20 22.32 8.03
N ALA A 253 10.43 21.02 7.86
CA ALA A 253 10.84 20.10 8.91
C ALA A 253 12.22 20.44 9.48
N LYS A 254 13.18 20.91 8.66
CA LYS A 254 14.51 21.35 9.13
C LYS A 254 14.42 22.50 10.14
N PHE A 255 13.41 23.36 10.02
CA PHE A 255 13.20 24.49 10.92
C PHE A 255 12.32 24.15 12.15
N TYR A 256 11.87 22.89 12.29
CA TYR A 256 11.05 22.49 13.43
C TYR A 256 11.93 22.10 14.62
N ARG A 257 11.74 22.77 15.76
CA ARG A 257 12.38 22.41 17.03
C ARG A 257 11.46 21.51 17.85
N TYR A 258 11.94 20.29 18.14
CA TYR A 258 11.23 19.32 18.96
C TYR A 258 10.96 19.89 20.36
N LYS A 259 9.75 19.66 20.87
CA LYS A 259 9.42 19.87 22.29
C LYS A 259 9.06 18.54 22.90
N SER A 260 9.78 18.14 23.94
CA SER A 260 9.41 16.96 24.73
C SER A 260 8.38 17.38 25.77
N TYR A 261 7.17 16.87 25.63
CA TYR A 261 6.22 16.83 26.74
C TYR A 261 6.44 15.48 27.40
N THR A 262 7.27 15.44 28.45
CA THR A 262 7.45 14.23 29.26
C THR A 262 6.08 13.73 29.68
N GLN A 263 5.84 12.44 29.41
CA GLN A 263 4.59 11.75 29.69
C GLN A 263 4.24 11.76 31.18
#